data_AF-A0A9Q3KKK4-F1
#
_entry.id   AF-A0A9Q3KKK4-F1
#
_cell.length_a   1.000
_cell.length_b   1.000
_cell.length_c   1.000
_cell.angle_alpha   90.00
_cell.angle_beta   90.00
_cell.angle_gamma   90.00
#
_symmetry.space_group_name_H-M   'P 1'
#
loop_
_entity.id
_entity.type
_entity.pdbx_description
1 polymer ?
#
loop_
_entity_poly.entity_id
_entity_poly.type
_entity_poly.pdbx_seq_one_letter_code
_entity_poly.pdbx_strand_id
1 'polypeptide(L)'
;MIHIPEPSTPWEVVHMDWVTALPPGGDKCYKACLVIVDRYSKTPIFLPCHKDDTAMDTALLIFNGFLSHTGLFRNIISDRDPKFTSALWKKLHKLLGT
;
A
#
# COMPACT_ATOMS: atom_id res chain seq x y z
N MET A 1 -6.08 15.89 -15.29
CA MET A 1 -5.48 14.57 -15.01
C MET A 1 -3.99 14.81 -14.85
N ILE A 2 -3.37 14.40 -13.73
CA ILE A 2 -1.93 14.59 -13.53
C ILE A 2 -1.21 13.55 -14.40
N HIS A 3 -0.29 13.98 -15.25
CA HIS A 3 0.52 13.07 -16.06
C HIS A 3 1.69 12.56 -15.22
N ILE A 4 1.74 11.24 -14.98
CA ILE A 4 2.87 10.58 -14.32
C ILE A 4 3.65 9.83 -15.41
N PRO A 5 4.94 10.16 -15.63
CA PRO A 5 5.76 9.50 -16.65
C PRO A 5 5.87 7.99 -16.39
N GLU A 6 6.22 7.24 -17.43
CA GLU A 6 6.46 5.80 -17.27
C GLU A 6 7.72 5.58 -16.43
N PRO A 7 7.67 4.70 -15.40
CA PRO A 7 8.84 4.40 -14.57
C PRO A 7 9.96 3.77 -15.40
N SER A 8 11.19 4.01 -14.97
CA SER A 8 12.40 3.46 -15.59
C SER A 8 12.97 2.25 -14.84
N THR A 9 12.56 2.08 -13.58
CA THR A 9 12.98 0.99 -12.71
C THR A 9 11.80 0.39 -11.96
N PRO A 10 11.85 -0.90 -11.57
CA PRO A 10 10.85 -1.51 -10.71
C PRO A 10 10.57 -0.70 -9.45
N TRP A 11 9.30 -0.65 -9.03
CA TRP A 11 8.82 -0.04 -7.78
C TRP A 11 8.95 1.49 -7.69
N GLU A 12 9.40 2.17 -8.76
CA GLU A 12 9.49 3.63 -8.79
C GLU A 12 8.11 4.30 -8.68
N VAL A 13 7.13 3.74 -9.39
CA VAL A 13 5.73 4.18 -9.38
C VAL A 13 4.84 2.99 -9.06
N VAL A 14 4.02 3.12 -8.03
CA VAL A 14 3.11 2.05 -7.60
C VAL A 14 1.65 2.47 -7.65
N HIS A 15 0.79 1.53 -8.03
CA HIS A 15 -0.65 1.64 -7.83
C HIS A 15 -1.01 1.02 -6.49
N MET A 16 -1.86 1.68 -5.70
CA MET A 16 -2.32 1.16 -4.42
C MET A 16 -3.84 1.21 -4.35
N ASP A 17 -4.45 0.10 -3.93
CA ASP A 17 -5.91 -0.02 -3.82
C ASP A 17 -6.29 -0.95 -2.66
N TRP A 18 -7.44 -0.69 -2.04
CA TRP A 18 -8.01 -1.52 -0.97
C TRP A 18 -9.13 -2.40 -1.52
N VAL A 19 -8.86 -3.69 -1.60
CA VAL A 19 -9.91 -4.67 -1.87
C VAL A 19 -10.56 -5.04 -0.54
N THR A 20 -11.86 -4.79 -0.41
CA THR A 20 -12.62 -5.07 0.83
C THR A 20 -13.79 -5.99 0.57
N ALA A 21 -14.49 -6.40 1.64
CA ALA A 21 -15.65 -7.30 1.58
C ALA A 21 -15.30 -8.68 0.98
N LEU A 22 -14.06 -9.13 1.19
CA LEU A 22 -13.64 -10.48 0.84
C LEU A 22 -14.20 -11.50 1.85
N PRO A 23 -14.41 -12.76 1.45
CA PRO A 23 -14.61 -13.85 2.38
C PRO A 23 -13.44 -13.93 3.38
N PRO A 24 -13.68 -14.31 4.64
CA PRO A 24 -12.61 -14.44 5.63
C PRO A 24 -11.58 -15.48 5.18
N GLY A 25 -10.30 -15.08 5.18
CA GLY A 25 -9.20 -15.92 4.74
C GLY A 25 -8.10 -16.10 5.79
N GLY A 26 -7.49 -17.29 5.79
CA GLY A 26 -6.41 -17.68 6.70
C GLY A 26 -6.80 -17.76 8.18
N ASP A 27 -5.85 -18.10 9.03
CA ASP A 27 -6.09 -18.31 10.48
C ASP A 27 -6.56 -17.03 11.20
N LYS A 28 -6.26 -15.86 10.63
CA LYS A 28 -6.63 -14.55 11.17
C LYS A 28 -7.94 -14.00 10.60
N CYS A 29 -8.61 -14.73 9.70
CA CYS A 29 -9.89 -14.32 9.11
C CYS A 29 -9.87 -12.91 8.48
N TYR A 30 -8.80 -12.56 7.76
CA TYR A 30 -8.72 -11.28 7.05
C TYR A 30 -9.84 -11.17 6.00
N LYS A 31 -10.47 -9.98 5.91
CA LYS A 31 -11.60 -9.71 5.00
C LYS A 31 -11.31 -8.55 4.04
N ALA A 32 -10.09 -8.07 4.04
CA ALA A 32 -9.61 -7.02 3.16
C ALA A 32 -8.14 -7.27 2.81
N CYS A 33 -7.67 -6.61 1.75
CA CYS A 33 -6.29 -6.65 1.31
C CYS A 33 -5.90 -5.30 0.72
N LEU A 34 -4.71 -4.82 1.10
CA LEU A 34 -4.03 -3.75 0.38
C LEU A 34 -3.28 -4.38 -0.80
N VAL A 35 -3.65 -3.96 -2.00
CA VAL A 35 -3.01 -4.37 -3.24
C VAL A 35 -2.05 -3.27 -3.66
N ILE A 36 -0.79 -3.63 -3.88
CA ILE A 36 0.25 -2.73 -4.37
C ILE A 36 0.78 -3.30 -5.67
N VAL A 37 0.65 -2.57 -6.78
CA VAL A 37 1.09 -3.03 -8.10
C VAL A 37 2.21 -2.13 -8.61
N ASP A 38 3.33 -2.74 -8.95
CA ASP A 38 4.42 -2.05 -9.65
C ASP A 38 3.96 -1.62 -11.05
N ARG A 39 4.05 -0.33 -11.36
CA ARG A 39 3.71 0.14 -12.70
C ARG A 39 4.71 -0.35 -13.74
N TYR A 40 5.98 -0.56 -13.39
CA TYR A 40 7.01 -1.01 -14.34
C TYR A 40 6.81 -2.47 -14.76
N SER A 41 6.86 -3.40 -13.80
CA SER A 41 6.78 -4.84 -14.06
C SER A 41 5.36 -5.41 -14.09
N LYS A 42 4.34 -4.64 -13.69
CA LYS A 42 2.96 -5.09 -13.45
C LYS A 42 2.84 -6.15 -12.36
N THR A 43 3.86 -6.32 -11.52
CA THR A 43 3.88 -7.29 -10.43
C THR A 43 3.02 -6.80 -9.25
N PRO A 44 2.05 -7.59 -8.77
CA PRO A 44 1.26 -7.26 -7.60
C PRO A 44 1.89 -7.81 -6.30
N ILE A 45 1.67 -7.09 -5.21
CA ILE A 45 1.88 -7.51 -3.82
C ILE A 45 0.54 -7.39 -3.10
N PHE A 46 0.16 -8.46 -2.40
CA PHE A 46 -1.08 -8.56 -1.65
C PHE A 46 -0.77 -8.58 -0.16
N LEU A 47 -1.20 -7.55 0.56
CA LEU A 47 -1.02 -7.44 2.00
C LEU A 47 -2.39 -7.62 2.69
N PRO A 48 -2.66 -8.79 3.30
CA PRO A 48 -3.94 -9.04 3.95
C PRO A 48 -4.10 -8.17 5.20
N CYS A 49 -5.31 -7.67 5.43
CA CYS A 49 -5.57 -6.66 6.44
C CYS A 49 -7.02 -6.74 6.97
N HIS A 50 -7.30 -5.98 8.03
CA HIS A 50 -8.66 -5.77 8.50
C HIS A 50 -9.21 -4.42 8.02
N LYS A 51 -10.54 -4.28 8.02
CA LYS A 51 -11.19 -3.03 7.57
C LYS A 51 -11.00 -1.91 8.59
N ASP A 52 -10.84 -2.30 9.84
CA ASP A 52 -10.73 -1.52 11.06
C ASP A 52 -9.26 -1.32 11.51
N ASP A 53 -8.29 -1.73 10.69
CA ASP A 53 -6.88 -1.44 10.93
C ASP A 53 -6.66 0.08 11.08
N THR A 54 -5.92 0.47 12.11
CA THR A 54 -5.62 1.88 12.32
C THR A 54 -4.61 2.39 11.30
N ALA A 55 -4.42 3.72 11.25
CA ALA A 55 -3.38 4.34 10.44
C ALA A 55 -1.97 3.82 10.79
N MET A 56 -1.72 3.45 12.05
CA MET A 56 -0.43 2.90 12.47
C MET A 56 -0.28 1.44 12.03
N ASP A 57 -1.33 0.63 12.18
CA ASP A 57 -1.32 -0.77 11.74
C ASP A 57 -1.07 -0.86 10.24
N THR A 58 -1.76 -0.01 9.47
CA THR A 58 -1.57 0.10 8.02
C THR A 58 -0.16 0.58 7.66
N ALA A 59 0.40 1.55 8.37
CA ALA A 59 1.77 2.02 8.14
C ALA A 59 2.79 0.90 8.38
N LEU A 60 2.61 0.12 9.45
CA LEU A 60 3.44 -1.05 9.76
C LEU A 60 3.28 -2.15 8.71
N LEU A 61 2.06 -2.38 8.22
CA LEU A 61 1.78 -3.34 7.14
C LEU A 61 2.55 -2.96 5.87
N ILE A 62 2.50 -1.70 5.45
CA ILE A 62 3.24 -1.18 4.28
C ILE A 62 4.75 -1.27 4.52
N PHE A 63 5.23 -0.85 5.68
CA PHE A 63 6.66 -0.85 5.98
C PHE A 63 7.25 -2.26 5.98
N ASN A 64 6.64 -3.18 6.74
CA ASN A 64 7.14 -4.54 6.91
C ASN A 64 6.84 -5.45 5.71
N GLY A 65 5.69 -5.25 5.06
CA GLY A 65 5.21 -6.13 3.99
C GLY A 65 5.66 -5.72 2.59
N PHE A 66 6.00 -4.44 2.39
CA PHE A 66 6.34 -3.91 1.08
C PHE A 66 7.70 -3.20 1.07
N LEU A 67 7.83 -2.10 1.81
CA LEU A 67 9.03 -1.25 1.74
C LEU A 67 10.33 -1.96 2.14
N SER A 68 10.26 -2.88 3.12
CA SER A 68 11.39 -3.70 3.55
C SER A 68 11.98 -4.58 2.44
N HIS A 69 11.17 -4.94 1.43
CA HIS A 69 11.58 -5.84 0.33
C HIS A 69 11.87 -5.07 -0.97
N THR A 70 11.12 -4.00 -1.24
CA THR A 70 11.18 -3.28 -2.53
C THR A 70 11.96 -1.98 -2.47
N GLY A 71 12.22 -1.46 -1.26
CA GLY A 71 12.71 -0.11 -1.06
C GLY A 71 11.62 0.95 -1.25
N LEU A 72 12.04 2.21 -1.28
CA LEU A 72 11.15 3.37 -1.40
C LEU A 72 10.69 3.60 -2.84
N PHE A 73 9.40 3.83 -3.01
CA PHE A 73 8.81 4.33 -4.25
C PHE A 73 8.87 5.85 -4.31
N ARG A 74 8.74 6.42 -5.51
CA ARG A 74 8.67 7.88 -5.72
C ARG A 74 7.24 8.40 -5.84
N ASN A 75 6.37 7.64 -6.48
CA ASN A 75 4.99 8.05 -6.70
C ASN A 75 4.01 6.92 -6.36
N ILE A 76 2.91 7.31 -5.74
CA ILE A 76 1.76 6.44 -5.50
C ILE A 76 0.60 6.96 -6.33
N ILE A 77 -0.04 6.04 -7.04
CA ILE A 77 -1.31 6.25 -7.70
C ILE A 77 -2.35 5.46 -6.92
N SER A 78 -3.13 6.16 -6.10
CA SER A 78 -4.27 5.59 -5.37
C SER A 78 -5.57 6.18 -5.89
N ASP A 79 -6.66 5.49 -5.60
CA ASP A 79 -7.99 6.05 -5.76
C ASP A 79 -8.30 7.06 -4.64
N ARG A 80 -9.55 7.49 -4.52
CA ARG A 80 -9.98 8.42 -3.46
C ARG A 80 -10.53 7.67 -2.24
N ASP A 81 -10.09 6.43 -1.98
CA ASP A 81 -10.52 5.71 -0.78
C ASP A 81 -10.12 6.52 0.47
N PRO A 82 -11.08 6.82 1.37
CA PRO A 82 -10.82 7.59 2.59
C PRO A 82 -9.78 6.94 3.51
N LYS A 83 -9.39 5.68 3.30
CA LYS A 83 -8.28 5.03 4.02
C LYS A 83 -6.91 5.62 3.69
N PHE A 84 -6.73 6.24 2.53
CA PHE A 84 -5.50 6.98 2.16
C PHE A 84 -5.44 8.35 2.87
N THR A 85 -5.44 8.33 4.20
CA THR A 85 -5.48 9.54 5.03
C THR A 85 -4.11 10.19 5.21
N SER A 86 -4.09 11.50 5.51
CA SER A 86 -2.89 12.19 6.00
C SER A 86 -2.30 11.52 7.25
N ALA A 87 -3.15 10.93 8.11
CA ALA A 87 -2.69 10.24 9.31
C ALA A 87 -1.84 9.01 8.98
N LEU A 88 -2.26 8.20 8.00
CA LEU A 88 -1.47 7.06 7.51
C LEU A 88 -0.08 7.52 7.04
N TRP A 89 -0.03 8.49 6.13
CA TRP A 89 1.24 8.96 5.58
C TRP A 89 2.17 9.53 6.66
N LYS A 90 1.64 10.30 7.63
CA LYS A 90 2.42 10.78 8.79
C LYS A 90 3.00 9.63 9.62
N LYS A 91 2.26 8.55 9.83
CA LYS A 91 2.77 7.37 10.56
C LYS A 91 3.85 6.65 9.76
N LEU A 92 3.66 6.48 8.46
CA LEU A 92 4.64 5.85 7.58
C LEU A 92 5.94 6.65 7.51
N HIS A 93 5.85 7.97 7.35
CA HIS A 93 7.01 8.89 7.39
C HIS A 93 7.78 8.77 8.71
N LYS A 94 7.07 8.74 9.85
CA LYS A 94 7.70 8.51 11.15
C LYS A 94 8.45 7.17 11.23
N LEU A 95 7.93 6.10 10.63
CA LEU A 95 8.63 4.80 10.55
C LEU A 95 9.88 4.86 9.67
N LEU A 96 9.86 5.70 8.63
CA LEU A 96 11.01 5.92 7.73
C LEU A 96 12.06 6.89 8.30
N GLY A 97 11.79 7.53 9.45
CA GLY A 97 12.69 8.52 10.05
C GLY A 97 12.69 9.87 9.32
N THR A 98 11.62 10.17 8.59
CA THR A 98 11.43 11.43 7.82
C THR A 98 10.21 12.18 8.33
#